data_AF-A0A961Z2L3-F1
#
_entry.id   AF-A0A961Z2L3-F1
#
_cell.length_a   1.000
_cell.length_b   1.000
_cell.length_c   1.000
_cell.angle_alpha   90.00
_cell.angle_beta   90.00
_cell.angle_gamma   90.00
#
_symmetry.space_group_name_H-M   'P 1'
#
loop_
_entity.id
_entity.type
_entity.pdbx_description
1 polymer ?
#
loop_
_entity_poly.entity_id
_entity_poly.type
_entity_poly.pdbx_seq_one_letter_code
_entity_poly.pdbx_strand_id
1 'polypeptide(L)'
;MKTADAIALASAVVAALALGLTVWTARLTQQHNRKSVRPLLRIDADTRDGHDVELRALNRGVGPARITCFAIGTEGRMYEMPTRKDLAQMLHGLGVDPNHYQFSAEIPTRDEVLSAGESFSILLFKASGGNKKLHDELVAILPKIKTTIAYRDIYDQDFRLDHAANI
;
A
#
# COMPACT_ATOMS: atom_id res chain seq x y z
N MET A 1 8.14 -65.81 5.69
CA MET A 1 7.74 -64.49 6.25
C MET A 1 6.38 -64.66 6.91
N LYS A 2 6.22 -64.32 8.19
CA LYS A 2 4.91 -64.45 8.86
C LYS A 2 3.99 -63.32 8.37
N THR A 3 2.69 -63.56 8.36
CA THR A 3 1.68 -62.53 7.96
C THR A 3 1.83 -61.25 8.78
N ALA A 4 2.19 -61.37 10.06
CA ALA A 4 2.47 -60.25 10.95
C ALA A 4 3.65 -59.37 10.46
N ASP A 5 4.73 -59.97 9.95
CA ASP A 5 5.91 -59.24 9.46
C ASP A 5 5.56 -58.41 8.22
N ALA A 6 4.72 -58.97 7.33
CA ALA A 6 4.24 -58.28 6.13
C ALA A 6 3.34 -57.09 6.48
N ILE A 7 2.47 -57.24 7.47
CA ILE A 7 1.60 -56.16 7.95
C ILE A 7 2.42 -55.05 8.60
N ALA A 8 3.42 -55.41 9.41
CA ALA A 8 4.31 -54.45 10.06
C ALA A 8 5.11 -53.62 9.04
N LEU A 9 5.67 -54.27 8.02
CA LEU A 9 6.40 -53.58 6.95
C LEU A 9 5.47 -52.66 6.14
N ALA A 10 4.28 -53.13 5.78
CA ALA A 10 3.29 -52.32 5.08
C ALA A 10 2.89 -51.08 5.90
N SER A 11 2.67 -51.26 7.20
CA SER A 11 2.32 -50.18 8.12
C SER A 11 3.44 -49.16 8.25
N ALA A 12 4.70 -49.61 8.30
CA ALA A 12 5.86 -48.73 8.35
C ALA A 12 6.01 -47.89 7.07
N VAL A 13 5.78 -48.49 5.89
CA VAL A 13 5.80 -47.77 4.60
C VAL A 13 4.69 -46.72 4.56
N VAL A 14 3.47 -47.09 4.95
CA VAL A 14 2.34 -46.15 5.01
C VAL A 14 2.63 -45.01 5.97
N ALA A 15 3.20 -45.30 7.14
CA ALA A 15 3.58 -44.28 8.13
C ALA A 15 4.66 -43.32 7.60
N ALA A 16 5.67 -43.83 6.90
CA ALA A 16 6.73 -43.00 6.29
C ALA A 16 6.17 -42.08 5.20
N LEU A 17 5.27 -42.60 4.35
CA LEU A 17 4.59 -41.79 3.33
C LEU A 17 3.67 -40.75 3.96
N ALA A 18 2.93 -41.11 5.01
CA ALA A 18 2.08 -40.18 5.74
C ALA A 18 2.90 -39.04 6.34
N LEU A 19 4.04 -39.33 6.98
CA LEU A 19 4.95 -38.32 7.52
C LEU A 19 5.46 -37.38 6.42
N GLY A 20 5.91 -37.94 5.30
CA GLY A 20 6.38 -37.16 4.16
C GLY A 20 5.30 -36.22 3.60
N LEU A 21 4.08 -36.73 3.46
CA LEU A 21 2.93 -35.94 3.04
C LEU A 21 2.61 -34.82 4.04
N THR A 22 2.62 -35.10 5.35
CA THR A 22 2.38 -34.10 6.40
C THR A 22 3.40 -32.97 6.36
N VAL A 23 4.69 -33.27 6.15
CA VAL A 23 5.74 -32.24 6.04
C VAL A 23 5.53 -31.39 4.78
N TRP A 24 5.18 -32.02 3.66
CA TRP A 24 4.91 -31.32 2.41
C TRP A 24 3.69 -30.40 2.52
N THR A 25 2.58 -30.90 3.06
CA THR A 25 1.35 -30.11 3.23
C THR A 25 1.57 -28.95 4.20
N ALA A 26 2.28 -29.16 5.31
CA ALA A 26 2.62 -28.09 6.24
C ALA A 26 3.38 -26.94 5.55
N ARG A 27 4.36 -27.28 4.70
CA ARG A 27 5.11 -26.28 3.91
C ARG A 27 4.22 -25.55 2.91
N LEU A 28 3.36 -26.27 2.21
CA LEU A 28 2.42 -25.69 1.24
C LEU A 28 1.44 -24.74 1.94
N THR A 29 0.90 -25.13 3.09
CA THR A 29 -0.01 -24.31 3.90
C THR A 29 0.67 -23.04 4.39
N GLN A 30 1.93 -23.10 4.85
CA GLN A 30 2.67 -21.90 5.22
C GLN A 30 2.83 -20.92 4.05
N GLN A 31 3.17 -21.43 2.85
CA GLN A 31 3.30 -20.59 1.67
C GLN A 31 1.96 -19.99 1.23
N HIS A 32 0.90 -20.78 1.27
CA HIS A 32 -0.46 -20.33 0.97
C HIS A 32 -0.87 -19.23 1.94
N ASN A 33 -0.76 -19.47 3.25
CA ASN A 33 -1.11 -18.49 4.29
C ASN A 33 -0.35 -17.17 4.12
N ARG A 34 0.94 -17.21 3.77
CA ARG A 34 1.72 -16.00 3.47
C ARG A 34 1.17 -15.24 2.27
N LYS A 35 0.89 -15.92 1.17
CA LYS A 35 0.36 -15.28 -0.05
C LYS A 35 -1.08 -14.78 0.12
N SER A 36 -1.90 -15.46 0.92
CA SER A 36 -3.31 -15.12 1.14
C SER A 36 -3.52 -13.84 1.94
N VAL A 37 -2.53 -13.42 2.75
CA VAL A 37 -2.59 -12.20 3.57
C VAL A 37 -1.62 -11.14 3.07
N ARG A 38 -1.39 -11.09 1.75
CA ARG A 38 -0.50 -10.11 1.17
C ARG A 38 -1.16 -8.71 1.15
N PRO A 39 -0.50 -7.67 1.70
CA PRO A 39 -0.94 -6.29 1.52
C PRO A 39 -0.71 -5.84 0.08
N LEU A 40 -1.61 -5.00 -0.43
CA LEU A 40 -1.52 -4.44 -1.78
C LEU A 40 -1.88 -2.96 -1.70
N LEU A 41 -0.87 -2.13 -1.46
CA LEU A 41 -1.05 -0.69 -1.47
C LEU A 41 -1.23 -0.22 -2.91
N ARG A 42 -2.14 0.73 -3.07
CA ARG A 42 -2.39 1.43 -4.31
C ARG A 42 -2.60 2.90 -3.99
N ILE A 43 -2.07 3.76 -4.84
CA ILE A 43 -2.35 5.19 -4.80
C ILE A 43 -3.38 5.46 -5.90
N ASP A 44 -4.47 6.10 -5.53
CA ASP A 44 -5.54 6.51 -6.42
C ASP A 44 -5.71 8.03 -6.33
N ALA A 45 -6.00 8.66 -7.47
CA ALA A 45 -6.44 10.04 -7.53
C ALA A 45 -7.95 10.07 -7.84
N ASP A 46 -8.72 10.80 -7.05
CA ASP A 46 -10.11 11.15 -7.36
C ASP A 46 -10.15 12.55 -7.96
N THR A 47 -10.50 12.62 -9.24
CA THR A 47 -10.58 13.85 -10.03
C THR A 47 -11.92 13.97 -10.75
N ARG A 48 -12.96 13.36 -10.16
CA ARG A 48 -14.30 13.39 -10.75
C ARG A 48 -14.90 14.78 -10.62
N ASP A 49 -15.49 15.28 -11.70
CA ASP A 49 -16.21 16.55 -11.69
C ASP A 49 -17.25 16.61 -10.56
N GLY A 50 -17.25 17.71 -9.81
CA GLY A 50 -18.14 17.90 -8.66
C GLY A 50 -17.65 17.26 -7.36
N HIS A 51 -16.56 16.50 -7.38
CA HIS A 51 -15.88 15.98 -6.20
C HIS A 51 -14.62 16.79 -5.88
N ASP A 52 -14.23 16.76 -4.60
CA ASP A 52 -12.95 17.33 -4.18
C ASP A 52 -11.80 16.48 -4.76
N VAL A 53 -10.74 17.17 -5.18
CA VAL A 53 -9.56 16.53 -5.75
C VAL A 53 -8.79 15.88 -4.62
N GLU A 54 -8.64 14.55 -4.69
CA GLU A 54 -8.03 13.75 -3.64
C GLU A 54 -6.94 12.85 -4.22
N LEU A 55 -5.77 12.83 -3.60
CA LEU A 55 -4.76 11.80 -3.76
C LEU A 55 -4.74 10.97 -2.48
N ARG A 56 -5.03 9.68 -2.58
CA ARG A 56 -5.12 8.78 -1.43
C ARG A 56 -4.33 7.50 -1.64
N ALA A 57 -3.81 6.97 -0.55
CA ALA A 57 -3.26 5.62 -0.51
C ALA A 57 -4.26 4.70 0.16
N LEU A 58 -4.47 3.52 -0.41
CA LEU A 58 -5.37 2.51 0.14
C LEU A 58 -4.77 1.12 0.04
N ASN A 59 -5.07 0.29 1.04
CA ASN A 59 -4.69 -1.10 1.04
C ASN A 59 -5.83 -1.95 0.43
N ARG A 60 -5.68 -2.32 -0.84
CA ARG A 60 -6.58 -3.28 -1.53
C ARG A 60 -6.18 -4.73 -1.31
N GLY A 61 -5.17 -4.99 -0.48
CA GLY A 61 -4.75 -6.32 -0.10
C GLY A 61 -5.64 -6.91 0.98
N VAL A 62 -5.33 -8.16 1.35
CA VAL A 62 -6.06 -8.89 2.40
C VAL A 62 -5.36 -8.76 3.76
N GLY A 63 -4.04 -8.56 3.77
CA GLY A 63 -3.28 -8.35 5.00
C GLY A 63 -2.96 -6.88 5.26
N PRO A 64 -2.56 -6.55 6.49
CA PRO A 64 -2.17 -5.20 6.85
C PRO A 64 -0.82 -4.84 6.24
N ALA A 65 -0.63 -3.54 5.96
CA ALA A 65 0.61 -2.97 5.48
C ALA A 65 1.22 -2.10 6.57
N ARG A 66 2.41 -2.43 7.06
CA ARG A 66 3.16 -1.59 8.00
C ARG A 66 4.06 -0.64 7.22
N ILE A 67 3.79 0.66 7.27
CA ILE A 67 4.51 1.68 6.52
C ILE A 67 5.89 1.90 7.14
N THR A 68 6.94 1.69 6.36
CA THR A 68 8.34 1.86 6.80
C THR A 68 8.95 3.15 6.27
N CYS A 69 8.52 3.58 5.07
CA CYS A 69 8.91 4.83 4.47
C CYS A 69 7.74 5.46 3.70
N PHE A 70 7.59 6.77 3.82
CA PHE A 70 6.69 7.57 3.00
C PHE A 70 7.48 8.75 2.45
N ALA A 71 7.46 8.93 1.13
CA ALA A 71 8.12 10.05 0.47
C ALA A 71 7.20 10.63 -0.60
N ILE A 72 7.21 11.94 -0.74
CA ILE A 72 6.41 12.66 -1.74
C ILE A 72 7.21 13.83 -2.29
N GLY A 73 6.96 14.19 -3.54
CA GLY A 73 7.69 15.26 -4.18
C GLY A 73 7.29 15.49 -5.61
N THR A 74 8.17 16.18 -6.32
CA THR A 74 8.07 16.48 -7.75
C THR A 74 9.36 16.04 -8.45
N GLU A 75 9.41 16.13 -9.78
CA GLU A 75 10.55 15.61 -10.57
C GLU A 75 11.94 16.11 -10.15
N GLY A 76 12.04 17.25 -9.44
CA GLY A 76 13.32 17.79 -8.96
C GLY A 76 13.58 17.67 -7.46
N ARG A 77 12.59 17.27 -6.64
CA ARG A 77 12.74 17.27 -5.17
C ARG A 77 11.75 16.31 -4.50
N MET A 78 12.28 15.32 -3.79
CA MET A 78 11.54 14.40 -2.94
C MET A 78 11.76 14.75 -1.46
N TYR A 79 10.71 14.64 -0.67
CA TYR A 79 10.71 14.82 0.78
C TYR A 79 10.42 13.47 1.42
N GLU A 80 11.38 12.92 2.16
CA GLU A 80 11.17 11.72 2.97
C GLU A 80 10.54 12.10 4.30
N MET A 81 9.51 11.37 4.72
CA MET A 81 8.70 11.69 5.90
C MET A 81 8.36 13.19 5.96
N PRO A 82 7.69 13.72 4.92
CA PRO A 82 7.42 15.13 4.79
C PRO A 82 6.65 15.64 6.00
N THR A 83 6.85 16.90 6.34
CA THR A 83 5.95 17.62 7.24
C THR A 83 4.86 18.32 6.42
N ARG A 84 3.80 18.79 7.09
CA ARG A 84 2.78 19.63 6.45
C ARG A 84 3.38 20.88 5.79
N LYS A 85 4.49 21.41 6.33
CA LYS A 85 5.20 22.56 5.75
C LYS A 85 5.92 22.19 4.46
N ASP A 86 6.52 21.01 4.38
CA ASP A 86 7.19 20.52 3.17
C ASP A 86 6.18 20.31 2.04
N LEU A 87 5.00 19.77 2.36
CA LEU A 87 3.89 19.66 1.42
C LEU A 87 3.42 21.03 0.93
N ALA A 88 3.23 22.00 1.83
CA ALA A 88 2.86 23.36 1.44
C ALA A 88 3.92 24.01 0.53
N GLN A 89 5.21 23.79 0.81
CA GLN A 89 6.32 24.30 -0.01
C GLN A 89 6.34 23.62 -1.40
N MET A 90 6.11 22.31 -1.45
CA MET A 90 5.98 21.57 -2.70
C MET A 90 4.83 22.09 -3.56
N LEU A 91 3.65 22.27 -2.95
CA LEU A 91 2.46 22.79 -3.63
C LEU A 91 2.67 24.22 -4.14
N HIS A 92 3.29 25.08 -3.33
CA HIS A 92 3.66 26.43 -3.76
C HIS A 92 4.63 26.40 -4.96
N GLY A 93 5.60 25.48 -4.97
CA GLY A 93 6.51 25.28 -6.11
C GLY A 93 5.81 24.81 -7.40
N LEU A 94 4.62 24.21 -7.27
CA LEU A 94 3.77 23.80 -8.38
C LEU A 94 2.77 24.89 -8.81
N GLY A 95 2.78 26.06 -8.17
CA GLY A 95 1.87 27.17 -8.45
C GLY A 95 0.57 27.15 -7.66
N VAL A 96 0.43 26.27 -6.66
CA VAL A 96 -0.73 26.19 -5.78
C VAL A 96 -0.44 27.00 -4.50
N ASP A 97 -1.06 28.18 -4.35
CA ASP A 97 -0.88 29.00 -3.15
C ASP A 97 -1.62 28.40 -1.93
N PRO A 98 -0.91 27.94 -0.88
CA PRO A 98 -1.51 27.35 0.31
C PRO A 98 -2.43 28.30 1.08
N ASN A 99 -2.33 29.61 0.86
CA ASN A 99 -3.19 30.61 1.51
C ASN A 99 -4.52 30.80 0.77
N HIS A 100 -4.56 30.49 -0.52
CA HIS A 100 -5.79 30.54 -1.33
C HIS A 100 -6.56 29.22 -1.32
N TYR A 101 -5.88 28.10 -1.06
CA TYR A 101 -6.46 26.77 -1.18
C TYR A 101 -6.39 26.00 0.15
N GLN A 102 -7.56 25.58 0.67
CA GLN A 102 -7.60 24.73 1.84
C GLN A 102 -7.28 23.29 1.46
N PHE A 103 -6.11 22.80 1.85
CA PHE A 103 -5.74 21.39 1.72
C PHE A 103 -5.65 20.70 3.07
N SER A 104 -6.01 19.41 3.09
CA SER A 104 -5.76 18.46 4.17
C SER A 104 -4.74 17.44 3.70
N ALA A 105 -3.88 16.97 4.59
CA ALA A 105 -2.90 15.95 4.29
C ALA A 105 -2.70 15.07 5.50
N GLU A 106 -2.75 13.76 5.30
CA GLU A 106 -2.45 12.74 6.29
C GLU A 106 -1.10 12.13 5.94
N ILE A 107 -0.14 12.29 6.84
CA ILE A 107 1.23 11.80 6.66
C ILE A 107 1.38 10.62 7.62
N PRO A 108 1.53 9.39 7.10
CA PRO A 108 1.68 8.23 7.95
C PRO A 108 2.98 8.33 8.75
N THR A 109 2.89 7.93 10.01
CA THR A 109 4.04 7.77 10.88
C THR A 109 4.84 6.52 10.51
N ARG A 110 6.12 6.49 10.89
CA ARG A 110 6.91 5.26 10.74
C ARG A 110 6.29 4.16 11.59
N ASP A 111 6.17 2.97 11.00
CA ASP A 111 5.56 1.77 11.56
C ASP A 111 4.04 1.86 11.75
N GLU A 112 3.39 2.88 11.18
CA GLU A 112 1.93 2.93 11.10
C GLU A 112 1.39 1.75 10.29
N VAL A 113 0.31 1.15 10.79
CA VAL A 113 -0.29 -0.03 10.19
C VAL A 113 -1.56 0.39 9.46
N LEU A 114 -1.59 0.16 8.15
CA LEU A 114 -2.76 0.33 7.32
C LEU A 114 -3.43 -1.03 7.12
N SER A 115 -4.59 -1.24 7.74
CA SER A 115 -5.35 -2.48 7.67
C SER A 115 -5.92 -2.72 6.27
N ALA A 116 -6.36 -3.95 6.01
CA ALA A 116 -7.02 -4.27 4.74
C ALA A 116 -8.29 -3.44 4.55
N GLY A 117 -8.42 -2.79 3.40
CA GLY A 117 -9.53 -1.91 3.07
C GLY A 117 -9.41 -0.48 3.63
N GLU A 118 -8.45 -0.21 4.53
CA GLU A 118 -8.21 1.15 5.02
C GLU A 118 -7.48 2.01 3.99
N SER A 119 -7.71 3.31 4.09
CA SER A 119 -7.10 4.34 3.25
C SER A 119 -6.82 5.59 4.05
N PHE A 120 -5.81 6.35 3.65
CA PHE A 120 -5.53 7.69 4.16
C PHE A 120 -5.35 8.68 3.02
N SER A 121 -5.74 9.93 3.26
CA SER A 121 -5.73 10.98 2.24
C SER A 121 -4.37 11.67 2.25
N ILE A 122 -3.49 11.31 1.30
CA ILE A 122 -2.18 11.93 1.14
C ILE A 122 -2.33 13.44 0.92
N LEU A 123 -3.22 13.83 0.00
CA LEU A 123 -3.61 15.20 -0.26
C LEU A 123 -5.11 15.26 -0.56
N LEU A 124 -5.83 16.16 0.10
CA LEU A 124 -7.24 16.45 -0.17
C LEU A 124 -7.40 17.96 -0.32
N PHE A 125 -7.80 18.42 -1.50
CA PHE A 125 -8.08 19.82 -1.75
C PHE A 125 -9.56 20.09 -1.53
N LYS A 126 -9.90 20.70 -0.38
CA LYS A 126 -11.28 20.95 0.01
C LYS A 126 -11.89 22.04 -0.88
N ALA A 127 -13.18 21.89 -1.17
CA ALA A 127 -13.98 22.83 -1.96
C ALA A 127 -13.55 22.96 -3.44
N SER A 128 -12.70 22.05 -3.94
CA SER A 128 -12.38 22.04 -5.36
C SER A 128 -13.52 21.52 -6.21
N GLY A 129 -14.38 20.64 -5.67
CA GLY A 129 -15.55 20.14 -6.40
C GLY A 129 -16.56 21.23 -6.79
N GLY A 130 -16.60 22.33 -6.02
CA GLY A 130 -17.47 23.48 -6.29
C GLY A 130 -16.86 24.55 -7.20
N ASN A 131 -15.57 24.47 -7.52
CA ASN A 131 -14.86 25.47 -8.32
C ASN A 131 -14.15 24.82 -9.51
N LYS A 132 -14.82 24.82 -10.67
CA LYS A 132 -14.33 24.14 -11.87
C LYS A 132 -12.93 24.60 -12.31
N LYS A 133 -12.63 25.89 -12.24
CA LYS A 133 -11.31 26.41 -12.63
C LYS A 133 -10.20 25.87 -11.73
N LEU A 134 -10.45 25.84 -10.43
CA LEU A 134 -9.53 25.31 -9.43
C LEU A 134 -9.38 23.79 -9.58
N HIS A 135 -10.48 23.07 -9.81
CA HIS A 135 -10.46 21.65 -10.09
C HIS A 135 -9.55 21.34 -11.29
N ASP A 136 -9.76 22.00 -12.43
CA ASP A 136 -8.95 21.80 -13.64
C ASP A 136 -7.47 22.12 -13.42
N GLU A 137 -7.15 23.18 -12.65
CA GLU A 137 -5.78 23.53 -12.25
C GLU A 137 -5.13 22.42 -11.41
N LEU A 138 -5.84 21.87 -10.41
CA LEU A 138 -5.33 20.80 -9.55
C LEU A 138 -5.15 19.49 -10.32
N VAL A 139 -6.09 19.14 -11.18
CA VAL A 139 -6.01 17.94 -12.04
C VAL A 139 -4.79 18.03 -12.96
N ALA A 140 -4.45 19.21 -13.47
CA ALA A 140 -3.24 19.40 -14.27
C ALA A 140 -1.92 19.30 -13.46
N ILE A 141 -1.98 19.46 -12.15
CA ILE A 141 -0.80 19.46 -11.26
C ILE A 141 -0.55 18.07 -10.66
N LEU A 142 -1.60 17.31 -10.36
CA LEU A 142 -1.48 15.98 -9.76
C LEU A 142 -0.46 15.08 -10.48
N PRO A 143 -0.37 15.03 -11.84
CA PRO A 143 0.60 14.18 -12.52
C PRO A 143 2.06 14.52 -12.28
N LYS A 144 2.33 15.73 -11.80
CA LYS A 144 3.67 16.20 -11.45
C LYS A 144 4.10 15.73 -10.06
N ILE A 145 3.16 15.20 -9.27
CA ILE A 145 3.41 14.69 -7.92
C ILE A 145 3.84 13.22 -8.01
N LYS A 146 5.02 12.93 -7.45
CA LYS A 146 5.56 11.59 -7.28
C LYS A 146 5.44 11.21 -5.83
N THR A 147 4.90 10.02 -5.57
CA THR A 147 4.75 9.47 -4.22
C THR A 147 5.34 8.08 -4.16
N THR A 148 6.13 7.83 -3.12
CA THR A 148 6.74 6.53 -2.84
C THR A 148 6.32 6.08 -1.45
N ILE A 149 5.84 4.84 -1.35
CA ILE A 149 5.51 4.20 -0.07
C ILE A 149 6.27 2.88 0.01
N ALA A 150 7.16 2.76 0.99
CA ALA A 150 7.74 1.48 1.37
C ALA A 150 6.98 0.92 2.57
N TYR A 151 6.69 -0.38 2.54
CA TYR A 151 5.90 -1.04 3.56
C TYR A 151 6.28 -2.50 3.70
N ARG A 152 5.89 -3.11 4.82
CA ARG A 152 6.06 -4.54 5.12
C ARG A 152 4.73 -5.23 5.36
N ASP A 153 4.68 -6.52 5.09
CA ASP A 153 3.61 -7.38 5.59
C ASP A 153 3.88 -7.88 7.02
N ILE A 154 2.98 -8.70 7.54
CA ILE A 154 3.09 -9.32 8.88
C ILE A 154 4.18 -10.38 8.99
N TYR A 155 4.77 -10.80 7.87
CA TYR A 155 5.89 -11.74 7.81
C TYR A 155 7.22 -11.02 7.53
N ASP A 156 7.25 -9.70 7.70
CA ASP A 156 8.40 -8.82 7.49
C ASP A 156 8.94 -8.82 6.06
N GLN A 157 8.12 -9.18 5.06
CA GLN A 157 8.50 -9.04 3.66
C GLN A 157 8.39 -7.58 3.22
N ASP A 158 9.47 -7.04 2.65
CA ASP A 158 9.53 -5.67 2.14
C ASP A 158 8.82 -5.52 0.79
N PHE A 159 8.07 -4.43 0.66
CA PHE A 159 7.43 -3.98 -0.56
C PHE A 159 7.65 -2.48 -0.77
N ARG A 160 7.59 -2.06 -2.03
CA ARG A 160 7.73 -0.66 -2.42
C ARG A 160 6.73 -0.34 -3.52
N LEU A 161 6.01 0.75 -3.33
CA LEU A 161 5.11 1.34 -4.30
C LEU A 161 5.67 2.69 -4.71
N ASP A 162 6.08 2.82 -5.97
CA ASP A 162 6.41 4.10 -6.58
C ASP A 162 5.25 4.48 -7.51
N HIS A 163 4.68 5.66 -7.30
CA HIS A 163 3.57 6.18 -8.08
C HIS A 163 3.90 7.57 -8.61
N ALA A 164 3.83 7.72 -9.93
CA ALA A 164 3.58 9.00 -10.57
C ALA A 164 2.09 9.02 -10.93
N ALA A 165 1.37 10.08 -10.56
CA ALA A 165 -0.05 10.17 -10.85
C ALA A 165 -0.29 10.25 -12.37
N ASN A 166 -0.49 9.11 -13.03
CA ASN A 166 -0.99 9.11 -14.40
C ASN A 166 -2.52 9.18 -14.30
N ILE A 167 -3.06 10.36 -14.60
CA ILE A 167 -4.50 10.65 -14.68
C ILE A 167 -4.91 10.61 -16.14
#